data_AF-A0A3S5IRV1-F1
#
_entry.id   AF-A0A3S5IRV1-F1
#
_cell.length_a   1.000
_cell.length_b   1.000
_cell.length_c   1.000
_cell.angle_alpha   90.00
_cell.angle_beta   90.00
_cell.angle_gamma   90.00
#
_symmetry.space_group_name_H-M   'P 1'
#
loop_
_entity.id
_entity.type
_entity.pdbx_description
1 polymer ?
#
loop_
_entity_poly.entity_id
_entity_poly.type
_entity_poly.pdbx_seq_one_letter_code
_entity_poly.pdbx_strand_id
1 'polypeptide(L)'
;MEFAHRTLLHASIPEVVRREFLSDVGRRSVFRIWRYSPGAGCRPHYDPGLCTALLRASAPGLEVNLQGKLPSRPGRPGDYRYDEMGVESLIDALPGWQAPTPLAAGDDTLVLCSNMAGVLSNGALSPVLHRVRSDWAQGGEKVRYSLVVELRPSQPRRWYSMNQGVE
;
A
#
# COMPACT_ATOMS: atom_id res chain seq x y z
N MET A 1 -12.48 8.99 -0.67
CA MET A 1 -13.49 7.91 -0.78
C MET A 1 -13.70 7.44 -2.21
N GLU A 2 -13.71 8.32 -3.22
CA GLU A 2 -13.97 7.93 -4.62
C GLU A 2 -13.09 6.77 -5.13
N PHE A 3 -11.77 6.81 -4.90
CA PHE A 3 -10.87 5.72 -5.30
C PHE A 3 -11.29 4.36 -4.75
N ALA A 4 -11.67 4.29 -3.47
CA ALA A 4 -12.13 3.06 -2.82
C ALA A 4 -13.44 2.55 -3.45
N HIS A 5 -14.38 3.44 -3.75
CA HIS A 5 -15.61 3.08 -4.45
C HIS A 5 -15.30 2.51 -5.84
N ARG A 6 -14.50 3.20 -6.65
CA ARG A 6 -14.09 2.73 -7.99
C ARG A 6 -13.36 1.39 -7.93
N THR A 7 -12.48 1.21 -6.95
CA THR A 7 -11.76 -0.06 -6.70
C THR A 7 -12.75 -1.19 -6.49
N LEU A 8 -13.74 -1.00 -5.62
CA LEU A 8 -14.76 -2.02 -5.34
C LEU A 8 -15.74 -2.24 -6.50
N LEU A 9 -15.85 -1.29 -7.43
CA LEU A 9 -16.61 -1.42 -8.66
C LEU A 9 -15.94 -2.34 -9.70
N HIS A 10 -14.69 -2.76 -9.48
CA HIS A 10 -13.97 -3.64 -10.39
C HIS A 10 -14.75 -4.95 -10.67
N ALA A 11 -14.75 -5.40 -11.92
CA ALA A 11 -15.58 -6.52 -12.39
C ALA A 11 -15.27 -7.86 -11.71
N SER A 12 -14.03 -8.04 -11.23
CA SER A 12 -13.63 -9.25 -10.50
C SER A 12 -14.07 -9.29 -9.03
N ILE A 13 -14.66 -8.21 -8.52
CA ILE A 13 -15.13 -8.13 -7.13
C ILE A 13 -16.65 -8.39 -7.10
N PRO A 14 -17.12 -9.47 -6.46
CA PRO A 14 -18.54 -9.78 -6.37
C PRO A 14 -19.35 -8.65 -5.71
N GLU A 15 -20.59 -8.45 -6.17
CA GLU A 15 -21.46 -7.38 -5.67
C GLU A 15 -21.74 -7.51 -4.16
N VAL A 16 -21.89 -8.75 -3.66
CA VAL A 16 -22.09 -9.02 -2.23
C VAL A 16 -20.88 -8.55 -1.41
N VAL A 17 -19.68 -8.85 -1.89
CA VAL A 17 -18.41 -8.43 -1.27
C VAL A 17 -18.29 -6.91 -1.24
N ARG A 18 -18.62 -6.24 -2.35
CA ARG A 18 -18.63 -4.77 -2.46
C ARG A 18 -19.52 -4.11 -1.40
N ARG A 19 -20.78 -4.57 -1.29
CA ARG A 19 -21.77 -3.98 -0.36
C ARG A 19 -21.32 -4.14 1.09
N GLU A 20 -20.91 -5.35 1.46
CA GLU A 20 -20.44 -5.63 2.82
C GLU A 20 -19.19 -4.83 3.15
N PHE A 21 -18.19 -4.79 2.26
CA PHE A 21 -16.93 -4.09 2.51
C PHE A 21 -17.13 -2.58 2.68
N LEU A 22 -17.95 -1.93 1.83
CA LEU A 22 -18.23 -0.50 1.93
C LEU A 22 -18.87 -0.12 3.26
N SER A 23 -19.76 -0.96 3.79
CA SER A 23 -20.40 -0.74 5.09
C SER A 23 -19.42 -0.80 6.27
N ASP A 24 -18.26 -1.40 6.06
CA ASP A 24 -17.29 -1.76 7.09
C ASP A 24 -16.01 -0.93 7.04
N VAL A 25 -15.57 -0.52 5.85
CA VAL A 25 -14.25 0.09 5.61
C VAL A 25 -14.01 1.36 6.43
N GLY A 26 -15.05 2.15 6.72
CA GLY A 26 -14.92 3.36 7.53
C GLY A 26 -14.68 3.11 9.02
N ARG A 27 -14.99 1.91 9.53
CA ARG A 27 -15.05 1.65 10.99
C ARG A 27 -13.68 1.50 11.64
N ARG A 28 -12.68 1.05 10.89
CA ARG A 28 -11.29 0.85 11.37
C ARG A 28 -10.25 1.41 10.41
N SER A 29 -10.65 2.35 9.56
CA SER A 29 -9.69 3.18 8.84
C SER A 29 -8.78 3.89 9.83
N VAL A 30 -7.50 4.00 9.48
CA VAL A 30 -6.49 4.57 10.37
C VAL A 30 -5.82 5.77 9.73
N PHE A 31 -5.49 6.74 10.57
CA PHE A 31 -4.59 7.82 10.25
C PHE A 31 -3.28 7.59 11.00
N ARG A 32 -2.16 7.54 10.27
CA ARG A 32 -0.82 7.37 10.81
C ARG A 32 0.00 8.62 10.53
N ILE A 33 0.74 9.05 11.55
CA ILE A 33 1.81 10.04 11.41
C ILE A 33 3.12 9.30 11.64
N TRP A 34 3.98 9.29 10.63
CA TRP A 34 5.32 8.72 10.73
C TRP A 34 6.35 9.83 10.84
N ARG A 35 7.29 9.68 11.76
CA ARG A 35 8.47 10.53 11.92
C ARG A 35 9.72 9.69 11.67
N TYR A 36 10.49 10.05 10.65
CA TYR A 36 11.78 9.43 10.35
C TYR A 36 12.91 10.37 10.77
N SER A 37 13.88 9.81 11.49
CA SER A 37 15.18 10.45 11.71
C SER A 37 16.11 10.16 10.52
N PRO A 38 17.13 11.00 10.26
CA PRO A 38 18.10 10.74 9.19
C PRO A 38 18.73 9.34 9.32
N GLY A 39 18.91 8.64 8.20
CA GLY A 39 19.37 7.25 8.17
C GLY A 39 18.28 6.21 8.47
N ALA A 40 17.10 6.62 8.93
CA ALA A 40 15.97 5.71 9.12
C ALA A 40 15.01 5.78 7.92
N GLY A 41 14.71 4.62 7.35
CA GLY A 41 13.74 4.44 6.28
C GLY A 41 12.55 3.59 6.71
N CYS A 42 11.80 3.13 5.72
CA CYS A 42 10.79 2.11 5.85
C CYS A 42 11.06 1.05 4.80
N ARG A 43 11.25 -0.20 5.24
CA ARG A 43 11.49 -1.32 4.34
C ARG A 43 10.36 -1.50 3.30
N PRO A 44 10.64 -2.15 2.17
CA PRO A 44 9.62 -2.52 1.19
C PRO A 44 8.45 -3.31 1.81
N HIS A 45 7.22 -2.82 1.61
CA HIS A 45 6.00 -3.46 2.08
C HIS A 45 4.77 -3.08 1.24
N TYR A 46 3.70 -3.83 1.45
CA TYR A 46 2.34 -3.48 1.02
C TYR A 46 1.56 -2.97 2.22
N ASP A 47 0.67 -1.99 2.02
CA ASP A 47 -0.27 -1.63 3.08
C ASP A 47 -1.42 -2.64 3.13
N PRO A 48 -1.99 -2.94 4.32
CA PRO A 48 -2.96 -4.01 4.51
C PRO A 48 -4.40 -3.68 4.10
N GLY A 49 -4.72 -2.40 3.90
CA GLY A 49 -6.06 -1.92 3.62
C GLY A 49 -6.53 -2.19 2.19
N LEU A 50 -7.68 -1.61 1.83
CA LEU A 50 -8.17 -1.53 0.45
C LEU A 50 -7.32 -0.57 -0.37
N CYS A 51 -7.07 0.62 0.17
CA CYS A 51 -6.21 1.62 -0.42
C CYS A 51 -5.57 2.50 0.67
N THR A 52 -4.48 3.14 0.30
CA THR A 52 -3.76 4.10 1.16
C THR A 52 -3.66 5.44 0.46
N ALA A 53 -4.04 6.51 1.13
CA ALA A 53 -3.71 7.88 0.71
C ALA A 53 -2.49 8.38 1.50
N LEU A 54 -1.45 8.74 0.77
CA LEU A 54 -0.20 9.30 1.25
C LEU A 54 -0.19 10.78 0.91
N LEU A 55 -0.30 11.64 1.92
CA LEU A 55 -0.12 13.07 1.71
C LEU A 55 1.36 13.37 1.55
N ARG A 56 1.67 14.48 0.87
CA ARG A 56 3.01 14.92 0.54
C ARG A 56 3.84 14.98 1.82
N ALA A 57 4.91 14.19 1.83
CA ALA A 57 5.82 14.16 2.95
C ALA A 57 6.62 15.47 3.04
N SER A 58 7.13 15.78 4.23
CA SER A 58 7.94 16.98 4.46
C SER A 58 9.32 16.94 3.81
N ALA A 59 9.75 15.76 3.32
CA ALA A 59 11.04 15.51 2.69
C ALA A 59 10.91 14.34 1.68
N PRO A 60 11.82 14.21 0.70
CA PRO A 60 11.77 13.16 -0.33
C PRO A 60 12.02 11.75 0.22
N GLY A 61 12.22 10.76 -0.66
CA GLY A 61 12.65 9.40 -0.30
C GLY A 61 11.56 8.33 -0.31
N LEU A 62 10.30 8.68 -0.59
CA LEU A 62 9.27 7.68 -0.92
C LEU A 62 9.56 7.11 -2.30
N GLU A 63 9.55 5.78 -2.41
CA GLU A 63 9.62 5.07 -3.68
C GLU A 63 8.50 4.05 -3.77
N VAL A 64 7.98 3.89 -4.98
CA VAL A 64 6.97 2.89 -5.34
C VAL A 64 7.54 1.98 -6.41
N ASN A 65 7.06 0.74 -6.46
CA ASN A 65 7.32 -0.19 -7.53
C ASN A 65 5.99 -0.57 -8.19
N LEU A 66 5.85 -0.21 -9.47
CA LEU A 66 4.63 -0.38 -10.25
C LEU A 66 4.72 -1.55 -11.24
N GLN A 67 5.73 -2.41 -11.11
CA GLN A 67 5.85 -3.57 -11.97
C GLN A 67 4.67 -4.54 -11.74
N GLY A 68 4.01 -4.93 -12.84
CA GLY A 68 2.82 -5.78 -12.79
C GLY A 68 3.09 -7.23 -12.34
N LYS A 69 4.36 -7.67 -12.34
CA LYS A 69 4.76 -8.99 -11.85
C LYS A 69 5.98 -8.86 -10.97
N LEU A 70 5.77 -9.00 -9.67
CA LEU A 70 6.83 -9.12 -8.67
C LEU A 70 6.84 -10.54 -8.11
N PRO A 71 8.01 -11.13 -7.78
CA PRO A 71 8.08 -12.49 -7.27
C PRO A 71 7.38 -12.72 -5.92
N SER A 72 7.14 -11.68 -5.11
CA SER A 72 6.35 -11.83 -3.89
C SER A 72 4.87 -12.07 -4.20
N ARG A 73 4.21 -12.91 -3.39
CA ARG A 73 2.76 -13.10 -3.42
C ARG A 73 2.09 -12.25 -2.34
N PRO A 74 1.64 -11.02 -2.64
CA PRO A 74 0.79 -10.28 -1.71
C PRO A 74 -0.46 -11.10 -1.36
N GLY A 75 -1.08 -10.83 -0.22
CA GLY A 75 -2.33 -11.47 0.19
C GLY A 75 -2.26 -12.35 1.44
N ARG A 76 -1.19 -12.26 2.24
CA ARG A 76 -1.12 -12.97 3.53
C ARG A 76 -1.70 -12.11 4.67
N PRO A 77 -2.50 -12.69 5.58
CA PRO A 77 -2.97 -11.98 6.76
C PRO A 77 -1.83 -11.75 7.74
N GLY A 78 -1.56 -10.50 8.10
CA GLY A 78 -0.66 -10.15 9.21
C GLY A 78 0.83 -10.05 8.87
N ASP A 79 1.27 -10.55 7.71
CA ASP A 79 2.59 -10.24 7.14
C ASP A 79 2.42 -9.55 5.79
N TYR A 80 2.76 -8.26 5.76
CA TYR A 80 2.65 -7.41 4.58
C TYR A 80 4.02 -7.00 4.05
N ARG A 81 5.08 -7.64 4.57
CA ARG A 81 6.43 -7.48 4.04
C ARG A 81 6.49 -8.10 2.65
N TYR A 82 7.45 -7.63 1.87
CA TYR A 82 7.83 -8.34 0.67
C TYR A 82 8.48 -9.68 1.06
N ASP A 83 7.85 -10.79 0.64
CA ASP A 83 8.06 -12.16 1.15
C ASP A 83 9.39 -12.84 0.75
N GLU A 84 10.33 -12.14 0.09
CA GLU A 84 11.67 -12.70 -0.17
C GLU A 84 12.53 -12.63 1.10
N MET A 85 12.19 -13.53 2.03
CA MET A 85 12.88 -13.79 3.28
C MET A 85 14.29 -14.30 2.98
N GLY A 86 15.28 -13.40 3.00
CA GLY A 86 16.68 -13.81 3.06
C GLY A 86 17.69 -12.80 2.53
N VAL A 87 17.29 -11.84 1.70
CA VAL A 87 18.26 -10.93 1.06
C VAL A 87 17.66 -9.54 0.84
N GLU A 88 17.73 -8.67 1.86
CA GLU A 88 17.28 -7.27 1.74
C GLU A 88 17.90 -6.56 0.52
N SER A 89 19.15 -6.90 0.18
CA SER A 89 19.83 -6.35 -1.00
C SER A 89 19.22 -6.77 -2.34
N LEU A 90 18.52 -7.91 -2.43
CA LEU A 90 17.78 -8.29 -3.65
C LEU A 90 16.50 -7.48 -3.81
N ILE A 91 15.78 -7.26 -2.70
CA ILE A 91 14.55 -6.45 -2.70
C ILE A 91 14.89 -5.00 -3.05
N ASP A 92 15.98 -4.49 -2.50
CA ASP A 92 16.44 -3.14 -2.79
C ASP A 92 16.92 -2.96 -4.24
N ALA A 93 17.40 -4.04 -4.85
CA ALA A 93 17.84 -4.10 -6.24
C ALA A 93 16.71 -4.41 -7.24
N LEU A 94 15.46 -4.60 -6.78
CA LEU A 94 14.33 -4.82 -7.69
C LEU A 94 14.26 -3.68 -8.73
N PRO A 95 14.11 -3.99 -10.03
CA PRO A 95 13.94 -2.95 -11.03
C PRO A 95 12.61 -2.21 -10.82
N GLY A 96 12.56 -0.95 -11.24
CA GLY A 96 11.31 -0.18 -11.26
C GLY A 96 10.96 0.57 -9.96
N TRP A 97 11.87 0.62 -8.98
CA TRP A 97 11.78 1.60 -7.91
C TRP A 97 11.84 3.01 -8.49
N GLN A 98 10.82 3.82 -8.21
CA GLN A 98 10.76 5.20 -8.67
C GLN A 98 10.10 6.11 -7.64
N ALA A 99 10.51 7.38 -7.62
CA ALA A 99 9.77 8.40 -6.89
C ALA A 99 8.38 8.58 -7.53
N PRO A 100 7.30 8.69 -6.74
CA PRO A 100 5.98 8.95 -7.29
C PRO A 100 5.96 10.33 -7.95
N THR A 101 5.43 10.38 -9.17
CA THR A 101 5.25 11.63 -9.92
C THR A 101 3.81 12.11 -9.72
N PRO A 102 3.58 13.34 -9.24
CA PRO A 102 2.23 13.92 -9.17
C PRO A 102 1.58 13.93 -10.56
N LEU A 103 0.27 13.63 -10.64
CA LEU A 103 -0.45 13.62 -11.92
C LEU A 103 -0.68 15.04 -12.44
N ALA A 104 -0.93 15.97 -11.52
CA ALA A 104 -1.04 17.40 -11.82
C ALA A 104 -0.14 18.24 -10.90
N ALA A 105 0.22 19.42 -11.37
CA ALA A 105 0.88 20.43 -10.55
C ALA A 105 -0.06 20.86 -9.42
N GLY A 106 0.37 20.66 -8.17
CA GLY A 106 -0.43 20.95 -6.98
C GLY A 106 -1.05 19.72 -6.31
N ASP A 107 -1.00 18.54 -6.95
CA ASP A 107 -1.38 17.30 -6.28
C ASP A 107 -0.41 17.04 -5.12
N ASP A 108 -0.99 16.94 -3.92
CA ASP A 108 -0.27 16.67 -2.69
C ASP A 108 -0.58 15.27 -2.15
N THR A 109 -1.38 14.49 -2.85
CA THR A 109 -1.86 13.20 -2.35
C THR A 109 -1.65 12.11 -3.38
N LEU A 110 -0.93 11.07 -2.99
CA LEU A 110 -0.78 9.83 -3.75
C LEU A 110 -1.74 8.78 -3.18
N VAL A 111 -2.57 8.18 -4.02
CA VAL A 111 -3.43 7.06 -3.60
C VAL A 111 -2.92 5.76 -4.19
N LEU A 112 -2.67 4.78 -3.32
CA LEU A 112 -2.13 3.47 -3.67
C LEU A 112 -3.21 2.39 -3.51
N CYS A 113 -3.20 1.43 -4.43
CA CYS A 113 -3.88 0.16 -4.26
C CYS A 113 -3.17 -0.65 -3.17
N SER A 114 -3.91 -1.18 -2.20
CA SER A 114 -3.36 -1.88 -1.03
C SER A 114 -3.75 -3.37 -1.04
N ASN A 115 -3.16 -4.17 -0.15
CA ASN A 115 -3.21 -5.63 -0.18
C ASN A 115 -4.63 -6.21 -0.27
N MET A 116 -5.60 -5.60 0.44
CA MET A 116 -6.99 -6.06 0.45
C MET A 116 -7.65 -5.89 -0.93
N ALA A 117 -7.28 -4.89 -1.74
CA ALA A 117 -7.80 -4.80 -3.10
C ALA A 117 -7.40 -6.02 -3.94
N GLY A 118 -6.16 -6.52 -3.77
CA GLY A 118 -5.72 -7.77 -4.38
C GLY A 118 -6.51 -8.98 -3.88
N VAL A 119 -6.77 -9.06 -2.58
CA VAL A 119 -7.59 -10.15 -2.00
C VAL A 119 -9.00 -10.15 -2.59
N LEU A 120 -9.72 -9.03 -2.51
CA LEU A 120 -11.12 -8.94 -2.93
C LEU A 120 -11.31 -9.15 -4.44
N SER A 121 -10.29 -8.80 -5.23
CA SER A 121 -10.31 -8.90 -6.69
C SER A 121 -9.74 -10.21 -7.22
N ASN A 122 -9.40 -11.16 -6.33
CA ASN A 122 -8.69 -12.40 -6.64
C ASN A 122 -7.42 -12.18 -7.48
N GLY A 123 -6.61 -11.20 -7.08
CA GLY A 123 -5.34 -10.85 -7.71
C GLY A 123 -5.44 -9.97 -8.97
N ALA A 124 -6.66 -9.63 -9.44
CA ALA A 124 -6.81 -8.78 -10.62
C ALA A 124 -6.32 -7.34 -10.40
N LEU A 125 -6.38 -6.85 -9.16
CA LEU A 125 -5.82 -5.56 -8.76
C LEU A 125 -4.52 -5.77 -7.98
N SER A 126 -3.40 -5.33 -8.54
CA SER A 126 -2.10 -5.46 -7.88
C SER A 126 -1.94 -4.42 -6.78
N PRO A 127 -1.58 -4.82 -5.55
CA PRO A 127 -1.21 -3.86 -4.52
C PRO A 127 0.15 -3.24 -4.86
N VAL A 128 0.36 -1.99 -4.43
CA VAL A 128 1.58 -1.23 -4.74
C VAL A 128 2.63 -1.47 -3.67
N LEU A 129 3.75 -2.05 -4.09
CA LEU A 129 4.94 -2.17 -3.26
C LEU A 129 5.57 -0.79 -3.09
N HIS A 130 5.89 -0.41 -1.87
CA HIS A 130 6.49 0.89 -1.59
C HIS A 130 7.48 0.83 -0.42
N ARG A 131 8.39 1.80 -0.39
CA ARG A 131 9.41 1.96 0.66
C ARG A 131 9.69 3.44 0.93
N VAL A 132 10.34 3.71 2.06
CA VAL A 132 11.01 4.99 2.29
C VAL A 132 12.49 4.71 2.37
N ARG A 133 13.30 5.25 1.47
CA ARG A 133 14.76 5.06 1.51
C ARG A 133 15.34 5.62 2.80
N SER A 134 16.43 5.05 3.31
CA SER A 134 17.14 5.55 4.50
C SER A 134 17.97 6.81 4.24
N ASP A 135 18.39 7.02 3.00
CA ASP A 135 19.22 8.14 2.53
C ASP A 135 18.41 9.39 2.15
N TRP A 136 17.16 9.50 2.61
CA TRP A 136 16.21 10.54 2.20
C TRP A 136 16.66 11.97 2.55
N ALA A 137 17.54 12.14 3.56
CA ALA A 137 18.03 13.42 4.06
C ALA A 137 19.25 13.90 3.26
N GLN A 138 19.05 14.28 1.99
CA GLN A 138 20.13 14.69 1.08
C GLN A 138 20.43 16.21 1.13
N GLY A 139 19.51 17.03 1.64
CA GLY A 139 19.57 18.49 1.66
C GLY A 139 19.72 19.12 3.05
N GLY A 140 20.14 18.35 4.05
CA GLY A 140 20.26 18.82 5.44
C GLY A 140 18.96 18.75 6.25
N GLU A 141 17.95 18.03 5.76
CA GLU A 141 16.72 17.78 6.48
C GLU A 141 17.00 17.01 7.78
N LYS A 142 16.44 17.50 8.89
CA LYS A 142 16.61 16.88 10.22
C LYS A 142 15.53 15.86 10.57
N VAL A 143 14.42 15.90 9.85
CA VAL A 143 13.26 15.03 10.09
C VAL A 143 12.40 14.93 8.83
N ARG A 144 11.82 13.76 8.62
CA ARG A 144 10.80 13.53 7.59
C ARG A 144 9.50 13.11 8.25
N TYR A 145 8.42 13.80 7.91
CA TYR A 145 7.07 13.43 8.31
C TYR A 145 6.29 12.85 7.14
N SER A 146 5.54 11.79 7.40
CA SER A 146 4.53 11.27 6.47
C SER A 146 3.19 11.17 7.17
N LEU A 147 2.16 11.67 6.50
CA LEU A 147 0.77 11.57 6.92
C LEU A 147 0.08 10.56 6.01
N VAL A 148 -0.51 9.54 6.61
CA VAL A 148 -1.00 8.37 5.89
C VAL A 148 -2.41 8.04 6.34
N VAL A 149 -3.35 7.95 5.41
CA VAL A 149 -4.71 7.46 5.65
C VAL A 149 -4.83 6.09 5.00
N GLU A 150 -5.18 5.06 5.77
CA GLU A 150 -5.41 3.73 5.23
C GLU A 150 -6.86 3.32 5.45
N LEU A 151 -7.53 2.91 4.38
CA LEU A 151 -8.89 2.41 4.43
C LEU A 151 -8.87 0.92 4.71
N ARG A 152 -9.24 0.52 5.93
CA ARG A 152 -9.11 -0.86 6.41
C ARG A 152 -10.48 -1.42 6.84
N PRO A 153 -10.78 -2.69 6.52
CA PRO A 153 -11.95 -3.34 7.09
C PRO A 153 -11.76 -3.60 8.59
N SER A 154 -12.86 -3.68 9.33
CA SER A 154 -12.84 -3.96 10.76
C SER A 154 -12.42 -5.39 11.09
N GLN A 155 -12.66 -6.33 10.18
CA GLN A 155 -12.37 -7.77 10.32
C GLN A 155 -11.52 -8.30 9.16
N PRO A 156 -10.23 -7.91 9.04
CA PRO A 156 -9.39 -8.27 7.91
C PRO A 156 -9.31 -9.78 7.67
N ARG A 157 -9.22 -10.60 8.73
CA ARG A 157 -9.09 -12.07 8.63
C ARG A 157 -10.21 -12.73 7.82
N ARG A 158 -11.46 -12.26 7.97
CA ARG A 158 -12.62 -12.80 7.25
C ARG A 158 -12.44 -12.72 5.73
N TRP A 159 -11.87 -11.63 5.25
CA TRP A 159 -11.69 -11.38 3.82
C TRP A 159 -10.58 -12.25 3.22
N TYR A 160 -9.49 -12.50 3.96
CA TYR A 160 -8.42 -13.40 3.52
C TYR A 160 -8.89 -14.86 3.39
N SER A 161 -9.84 -15.30 4.22
CA SER A 161 -10.40 -16.66 4.14
C SER A 161 -11.26 -16.91 2.90
N MET A 162 -11.76 -15.87 2.23
CA MET A 162 -12.60 -16.05 1.03
C MET A 162 -11.83 -16.63 -0.16
N ASN A 163 -10.52 -16.39 -0.23
CA ASN A 163 -9.67 -16.92 -1.31
C ASN A 163 -9.08 -18.30 -0.99
N GLN A 164 -9.35 -18.87 0.19
CA GLN A 164 -8.86 -20.20 0.60
C GLN A 164 -9.84 -21.34 0.27
N GLY A 165 -10.94 -21.05 -0.45
CA GLY A 165 -11.99 -22.00 -0.81
C GLY A 165 -12.01 -22.43 -2.28
N VAL A 166 -10.94 -22.18 -3.04
CA VAL A 166 -10.81 -22.63 -4.44
C VAL A 166 -9.52 -23.45 -4.54
N GLU A 167 -9.61 -24.71 -4.14
CA GLU A 167 -8.75 -25.81 -4.60
C GLU A 167 -9.61 -26.84 -5.34
#